data_AF-A0A651EZL1-F1
#
_entry.id   AF-A0A651EZL1-F1
#
_cell.length_a   1.000
_cell.length_b   1.000
_cell.length_c   1.000
_cell.angle_alpha   90.00
_cell.angle_beta   90.00
_cell.angle_gamma   90.00
#
_symmetry.space_group_name_H-M   'P 1'
#
loop_
_entity.id
_entity.type
_entity.pdbx_description
1 polymer ?
#
loop_
_entity_poly.entity_id
_entity_poly.type
_entity_poly.pdbx_seq_one_letter_code
_entity_poly.pdbx_strand_id
1 'polypeptide(L)'
;MAQTKIADPATGIPEKILDRICAVLRADARVQSAVLFGSRAKGTWREGSDIDIAVFGRDLEHTDVWHWKHQLDDEVFPWALDIVIMDDHISAPLREHIARVGRPLGCRTSPDLQCNSSSW
;
A
#
# COMPACT_ATOMS: atom_id res chain seq x y z
N MET A 1 0.20 -18.94 13.83
CA MET A 1 -0.27 -17.75 13.09
C MET A 1 0.95 -17.11 12.46
N ALA A 2 1.16 -17.33 11.16
CA ALA A 2 2.34 -16.80 10.47
C ALA A 2 2.22 -15.27 10.39
N GLN A 3 3.12 -14.57 11.06
CA GLN A 3 3.31 -13.13 10.85
C GLN A 3 3.80 -12.97 9.41
N THR A 4 2.96 -12.44 8.52
CA THR A 4 3.41 -12.07 7.17
C THR A 4 4.49 -11.01 7.35
N LYS A 5 5.73 -11.42 7.13
CA LYS A 5 6.92 -10.59 7.26
C LYS A 5 6.75 -9.37 6.35
N ILE A 6 6.59 -8.18 6.96
CA ILE A 6 6.35 -6.93 6.25
C ILE A 6 7.63 -6.50 5.49
N ALA A 7 8.80 -6.88 6.01
CA ALA A 7 10.09 -6.61 5.41
C ALA A 7 10.46 -7.58 4.28
N ASP A 8 10.41 -7.07 3.04
CA ASP A 8 11.11 -7.66 1.89
C ASP A 8 12.26 -6.72 1.46
N PRO A 9 13.53 -7.15 1.62
CA PRO A 9 14.70 -6.40 1.17
C PRO A 9 14.62 -5.96 -0.31
N ALA A 10 13.90 -6.70 -1.15
CA ALA A 10 13.73 -6.38 -2.56
C ALA A 10 13.03 -5.04 -2.81
N THR A 11 12.28 -4.52 -1.83
CA THR A 11 11.54 -3.24 -1.95
C THR A 11 12.41 -2.01 -1.73
N GLY A 12 13.58 -2.17 -1.11
CA GLY A 12 14.43 -1.04 -0.72
C GLY A 12 13.80 -0.09 0.30
N ILE A 13 12.75 -0.54 1.00
CA ILE A 13 12.09 0.25 2.05
C ILE A 13 12.51 -0.34 3.40
N PRO A 14 13.03 0.48 4.34
CA PRO A 14 13.31 0.01 5.68
C PRO A 14 12.03 -0.49 6.37
N GLU A 15 12.13 -1.59 7.12
CA GLU A 15 10.98 -2.21 7.81
C GLU A 15 10.21 -1.20 8.67
N LYS A 16 10.92 -0.34 9.42
CA LYS A 16 10.32 0.73 10.24
C LYS A 16 9.37 1.65 9.47
N ILE A 17 9.64 1.88 8.18
CA ILE A 17 8.84 2.77 7.33
C ILE A 17 7.56 2.05 6.91
N LEU A 18 7.68 0.79 6.48
CA LEU A 18 6.51 -0.02 6.15
C LEU A 18 5.62 -0.23 7.39
N ASP A 19 6.22 -0.46 8.55
CA ASP A 19 5.50 -0.58 9.82
C ASP A 19 4.75 0.70 10.15
N ARG A 20 5.38 1.86 9.93
CA ARG A 20 4.75 3.15 10.18
C ARG A 20 3.57 3.41 9.24
N ILE A 21 3.76 3.20 7.93
CA ILE A 21 2.68 3.29 6.94
C ILE A 21 1.53 2.37 7.34
N CYS A 22 1.84 1.11 7.69
CA CYS A 22 0.84 0.15 8.13
C CYS A 22 0.13 0.60 9.42
N ALA A 23 0.83 1.22 10.37
CA ALA A 23 0.24 1.69 11.62
C ALA A 23 -0.76 2.83 11.38
N VAL A 24 -0.41 3.83 10.55
CA VAL A 24 -1.30 4.94 10.20
C VAL A 24 -2.55 4.45 9.46
N LEU A 25 -2.37 3.60 8.44
CA LEU A 25 -3.50 3.04 7.70
C LEU A 25 -4.38 2.13 8.57
N ARG A 26 -3.79 1.40 9.54
CA ARG A 26 -4.53 0.58 10.50
C ARG A 26 -5.38 1.38 11.46
N ALA A 27 -4.98 2.61 11.80
CA ALA A 27 -5.73 3.44 12.73
C ALA A 27 -7.10 3.83 12.18
N ASP A 28 -7.27 3.86 10.85
CA ASP A 28 -8.55 4.06 10.20
C ASP A 28 -9.28 2.73 10.01
N ALA A 29 -10.41 2.54 10.70
CA ALA A 29 -11.20 1.30 10.63
C ALA A 29 -11.83 1.05 9.25
N ARG A 30 -11.96 2.09 8.41
CA ARG A 30 -12.50 1.98 7.05
C ARG A 30 -11.52 1.30 6.08
N VAL A 31 -10.21 1.37 6.37
CA VAL A 31 -9.16 0.72 5.60
C VAL A 31 -9.20 -0.80 5.83
N GLN A 32 -9.44 -1.56 4.77
CA GLN A 32 -9.52 -3.02 4.81
C GLN A 32 -8.17 -3.67 4.52
N SER A 33 -7.44 -3.16 3.53
CA SER A 33 -6.11 -3.65 3.16
C SER A 33 -5.32 -2.57 2.43
N ALA A 34 -4.00 -2.77 2.30
CA ALA A 34 -3.15 -1.94 1.47
C ALA A 34 -2.10 -2.79 0.75
N VAL A 35 -1.67 -2.31 -0.40
CA VAL A 35 -0.77 -3.00 -1.32
C VAL A 35 0.32 -2.03 -1.77
N LEU A 36 1.59 -2.40 -1.57
CA LEU A 36 2.70 -1.72 -2.22
C LEU A 36 2.70 -2.08 -3.70
N PHE A 37 2.74 -1.10 -4.59
CA PHE A 37 2.87 -1.32 -6.03
C PHE A 37 4.05 -0.52 -6.60
N GLY A 38 4.06 -0.35 -7.93
CA GLY A 38 5.04 0.51 -8.58
C GLY A 38 6.47 -0.04 -8.60
N SER A 39 7.45 0.87 -8.63
CA SER A 39 8.85 0.51 -8.86
C SER A 39 9.44 -0.35 -7.74
N ARG A 40 9.06 -0.07 -6.50
CA ARG A 40 9.51 -0.78 -5.30
C ARG A 40 8.93 -2.18 -5.21
N ALA A 41 7.66 -2.35 -5.55
CA ALA A 41 7.05 -3.69 -5.61
C ALA A 41 7.71 -4.56 -6.70
N LYS A 42 8.07 -3.97 -7.84
CA LYS A 42 8.77 -4.66 -8.93
C LYS A 42 10.25 -4.95 -8.65
N GLY A 43 10.86 -4.33 -7.65
CA GLY A 43 12.30 -4.39 -7.42
C GLY A 43 13.13 -3.60 -8.44
N THR A 44 12.50 -2.70 -9.21
CA THR A 44 13.15 -1.86 -10.24
C THR A 44 13.32 -0.40 -9.76
N TRP A 45 13.34 -0.18 -8.45
CA TRP A 45 13.45 1.13 -7.83
C TRP A 45 14.89 1.65 -7.84
N ARG A 46 15.06 2.95 -7.60
CA ARG A 46 16.34 3.64 -7.42
C ARG A 46 16.34 4.38 -6.09
N GLU A 47 17.50 4.78 -5.62
CA GLU A 47 17.61 5.68 -4.46
C GLU A 47 16.80 6.96 -4.73
N GLY A 48 15.76 7.20 -3.93
CA GLY A 48 14.80 8.29 -4.11
C GLY A 48 13.49 7.92 -4.80
N SER A 49 13.29 6.68 -5.27
CA SER A 49 11.99 6.25 -5.81
C SER A 49 10.86 6.41 -4.79
N ASP A 50 9.71 6.83 -5.30
CA ASP A 50 8.47 6.99 -4.53
C ASP A 50 8.02 5.66 -3.91
N ILE A 51 7.24 5.77 -2.84
CA ILE A 51 6.53 4.65 -2.21
C ILE A 51 5.08 4.72 -2.69
N ASP A 52 4.70 3.81 -3.57
CA ASP A 52 3.36 3.76 -4.17
C ASP A 52 2.47 2.77 -3.40
N ILE A 53 1.43 3.26 -2.71
CA ILE A 53 0.51 2.45 -1.91
C ILE A 53 -0.91 2.52 -2.45
N ALA A 54 -1.49 1.37 -2.76
CA ALA A 54 -2.90 1.22 -3.08
C ALA A 54 -3.67 0.83 -1.82
N VAL A 55 -4.72 1.57 -1.46
CA VAL A 55 -5.52 1.35 -0.25
C VAL A 55 -6.92 0.91 -0.64
N PHE A 56 -7.39 -0.17 -0.04
CA PHE A 56 -8.75 -0.69 -0.21
C PHE A 56 -9.55 -0.43 1.06
N GLY A 57 -10.77 0.06 0.91
CA GLY A 57 -11.65 0.38 2.01
C GLY A 57 -13.01 0.83 1.50
N ARG A 58 -13.94 1.11 2.41
CA ARG A 58 -15.25 1.71 2.10
C ARG A 58 -15.29 3.13 2.64
N ASP A 59 -16.05 4.00 1.99
CA ASP A 59 -16.26 5.38 2.44
C ASP A 59 -14.93 6.14 2.67
N LEU A 60 -13.97 5.89 1.79
CA LEU A 60 -12.68 6.58 1.75
C LEU A 60 -12.75 7.72 0.73
N GLU A 61 -12.20 8.87 1.10
CA GLU A 61 -12.21 10.08 0.29
C GLU A 61 -10.78 10.60 0.07
N HIS A 62 -10.59 11.46 -0.94
CA HIS A 62 -9.28 12.06 -1.19
C HIS A 62 -8.73 12.86 0.01
N THR A 63 -9.60 13.40 0.86
CA THR A 63 -9.24 14.04 2.14
C THR A 63 -8.53 13.08 3.10
N ASP A 64 -8.89 11.80 3.10
CA ASP A 64 -8.23 10.77 3.91
C ASP A 64 -6.79 10.53 3.43
N VAL A 65 -6.58 10.51 2.10
CA VAL A 65 -5.24 10.41 1.51
C VAL A 65 -4.36 11.57 1.95
N TRP A 66 -4.87 12.81 1.90
CA TRP A 66 -4.15 13.97 2.39
C TRP A 66 -3.79 13.85 3.87
N HIS A 67 -4.74 13.36 4.68
CA HIS A 67 -4.54 13.17 6.11
C HIS A 67 -3.44 12.14 6.40
N TRP A 68 -3.47 10.97 5.76
CA TRP A 68 -2.44 9.94 5.95
C TRP A 68 -1.08 10.40 5.47
N LYS A 69 -1.01 11.06 4.31
CA LYS A 69 0.26 11.62 3.80
C LYS A 69 0.83 12.64 4.77
N HIS A 70 0.01 13.56 5.28
CA HIS A 70 0.45 14.56 6.25
C HIS A 70 0.97 13.92 7.56
N GLN A 71 0.32 12.87 8.06
CA GLN A 71 0.81 12.15 9.25
C GLN A 71 2.15 11.43 9.02
N LEU A 72 2.45 11.05 7.77
CA LEU A 72 3.59 10.21 7.42
C LEU A 72 4.80 10.99 6.87
N ASP A 73 4.62 12.25 6.44
CA ASP A 73 5.56 12.99 5.60
C ASP A 73 6.99 13.04 6.18
N ASP A 74 7.13 13.48 7.44
CA ASP A 74 8.43 13.55 8.12
C ASP A 74 9.07 12.18 8.34
N GLU A 75 8.25 11.13 8.47
CA GLU A 75 8.70 9.79 8.82
C GLU A 75 9.15 9.00 7.60
N VAL A 76 8.55 9.26 6.44
CA VAL A 76 8.89 8.62 5.16
C VAL A 76 9.96 9.39 4.39
N PHE A 77 10.35 10.58 4.84
CA PHE A 77 11.44 11.35 4.26
C PHE A 77 12.73 10.50 4.18
N PRO A 78 13.46 10.51 3.04
CA PRO A 78 13.38 11.43 1.90
C PRO A 78 12.47 10.96 0.74
N TRP A 79 11.68 9.91 0.92
CA TRP A 79 10.86 9.37 -0.17
C TRP A 79 9.50 10.07 -0.24
N ALA A 80 9.03 10.36 -1.45
CA ALA A 80 7.65 10.75 -1.63
C ALA A 80 6.74 9.53 -1.42
N LEU A 81 5.60 9.77 -0.78
CA LEU A 81 4.55 8.77 -0.58
C LEU A 81 3.37 9.10 -1.50
N ASP A 82 3.07 8.19 -2.43
CA ASP A 82 1.86 8.25 -3.23
C ASP A 82 0.84 7.24 -2.73
N ILE A 83 -0.39 7.68 -2.48
CA ILE A 83 -1.47 6.83 -1.98
C ILE A 83 -2.66 6.96 -2.92
N VAL A 84 -3.11 5.82 -3.42
CA VAL A 84 -4.27 5.70 -4.29
C VAL A 84 -5.36 4.92 -3.59
N ILE A 85 -6.57 5.48 -3.51
CA ILE A 85 -7.76 4.75 -3.06
C ILE A 85 -8.25 3.88 -4.21
N MET A 86 -8.44 2.60 -3.94
CA MET A 86 -8.95 1.63 -4.90
C MET A 86 -10.49 1.64 -4.88
N ASP A 87 -11.08 2.64 -5.52
CA ASP A 87 -12.51 2.78 -5.75
C ASP A 87 -12.86 2.54 -7.22
N ASP A 88 -14.12 2.73 -7.63
CA ASP A 88 -14.62 2.52 -9.00
C ASP A 88 -14.03 3.48 -10.06
N HIS A 89 -13.45 4.61 -9.64
CA HIS A 89 -12.87 5.61 -10.55
C HIS A 89 -11.45 5.25 -11.01
N ILE A 90 -10.81 4.26 -10.37
CA ILE A 90 -9.50 3.77 -10.81
C ILE A 90 -9.58 3.08 -12.16
N SER A 91 -8.76 3.55 -13.09
CA SER A 91 -8.66 3.02 -14.45
C SER A 91 -8.28 1.53 -14.48
N ALA A 92 -8.85 0.78 -15.42
CA ALA A 92 -8.54 -0.65 -15.61
C ALA A 92 -7.03 -0.94 -15.74
N PRO A 93 -6.22 -0.17 -16.50
CA PRO A 93 -4.79 -0.42 -16.59
C PRO A 93 -4.05 -0.31 -15.25
N LEU A 94 -4.46 0.63 -14.39
CA LEU A 94 -3.86 0.78 -13.06
C LEU A 94 -4.25 -0.40 -12.15
N ARG A 95 -5.51 -0.84 -12.19
CA ARG A 95 -5.95 -2.04 -11.46
C ARG A 95 -5.18 -3.28 -11.88
N GLU A 96 -5.07 -3.53 -13.19
CA GLU A 96 -4.31 -4.66 -13.73
C GLU A 96 -2.84 -4.59 -13.34
N HIS A 97 -2.25 -3.39 -13.35
CA HIS A 97 -0.88 -3.20 -12.89
C HIS A 97 -0.72 -3.59 -11.41
N ILE A 98 -1.57 -3.07 -10.54
CA ILE A 98 -1.56 -3.36 -9.10
C ILE A 98 -1.81 -4.85 -8.84
N ALA A 99 -2.77 -5.46 -9.53
CA ALA A 99 -3.04 -6.89 -9.40
C ALA A 99 -1.83 -7.75 -9.80
N ARG A 100 -1.08 -7.34 -10.83
CA ARG A 100 0.06 -8.10 -11.35
C ARG A 100 1.33 -7.96 -10.50
N VAL A 101 1.63 -6.76 -10.00
CA VAL A 101 2.91 -6.50 -9.32
C VAL A 101 2.78 -6.21 -7.83
N GLY A 102 1.55 -6.05 -7.36
CA GLY A 102 1.25 -5.62 -6.00
C GLY A 102 1.77 -6.59 -4.96
N ARG A 103 2.30 -6.03 -3.87
CA ARG A 103 2.76 -6.74 -2.69
C ARG A 103 1.86 -6.34 -1.52
N PRO A 104 1.02 -7.25 -1.01
CA PRO A 104 0.17 -6.96 0.14
C PRO A 104 1.01 -6.49 1.33
N LEU A 105 0.66 -5.35 1.89
CA LEU A 105 1.17 -4.93 3.18
C LEU A 105 0.36 -5.67 4.25
N GLY A 106 1.00 -6.15 5.31
CA GLY A 106 0.34 -6.88 6.39
C GLY A 106 -0.70 -6.07 7.18
N CYS A 107 -1.08 -4.87 6.72
CA CYS A 107 -1.85 -3.88 7.46
C CYS A 107 -3.26 -4.33 7.86
N ARG A 108 -3.92 -5.26 7.16
CA ARG A 108 -5.02 -6.10 7.66
C ARG A 108 -5.31 -7.10 6.54
N THR A 109 -5.34 -8.38 6.87
CA THR A 109 -5.87 -9.42 5.98
C THR A 109 -7.27 -9.73 6.47
N SER A 110 -8.31 -9.24 5.79
CA SER A 110 -9.57 -9.99 5.84
C SER A 110 -9.27 -11.38 5.27
N PRO A 111 -9.72 -12.48 5.90
CA PRO A 111 -9.60 -13.82 5.32
C PRO A 111 -10.23 -13.92 3.91
N ASP A 112 -11.07 -12.95 3.53
CA ASP A 112 -11.74 -12.83 2.23
C ASP A 112 -10.82 -12.37 1.08
N LEU A 113 -9.59 -11.92 1.39
CA LEU A 113 -8.58 -11.54 0.38
C LEU A 113 -7.51 -12.63 0.18
N GLN A 114 -7.78 -13.87 0.61
CA GLN A 114 -7.02 -15.00 0.08
C GLN A 114 -7.21 -15.00 -1.43
N CYS A 115 -6.15 -14.64 -2.14
CA CYS A 115 -6.03 -14.65 -3.59
C CYS A 115 -6.66 -15.92 -4.22
N ASN A 116 -7.93 -15.84 -4.61
CA ASN A 116 -8.48 -16.69 -5.65
C ASN A 116 -7.95 -16.08 -6.94
N SER A 117 -6.97 -16.75 -7.56
CA SER A 117 -6.50 -16.46 -8.90
C SER A 117 -7.61 -16.76 -9.93
N SER A 118 -8.71 -16.01 -9.92
CA SER A 118 -9.78 -15.98 -10.91
C SER A 118 -10.80 -14.94 -10.44
N SER A 119 -11.08 -13.96 -11.29
CA SER A 119 -12.24 -13.04 -11.20
C SER A 119 -12.07 -11.83 -10.27
N TRP A 120 -11.47 -10.77 -10.82
CA TRP A 120 -11.93 -9.39 -10.62
C TRP A 120 -12.82 -9.01 -11.81
#